data_AF-A0A7X0EDP8-F1
#
_entry.id   AF-A0A7X0EDP8-F1
#
_cell.length_a   1.000
_cell.length_b   1.000
_cell.length_c   1.000
_cell.angle_alpha   90.00
_cell.angle_beta   90.00
_cell.angle_gamma   90.00
#
_symmetry.space_group_name_H-M   'P 1'
#
loop_
_entity.id
_entity.type
_entity.pdbx_description
1 polymer ?
#
loop_
_entity_poly.entity_id
_entity_poly.type
_entity_poly.pdbx_seq_one_letter_code
_entity_poly.pdbx_strand_id
1 'polypeptide(L)'
;MALNVTANGTVNGTMVKWSDIVSADNVDPSWDPASTTNSAGENLLSNLASPIIDGCQLGDAFVIYARNEVWAAEYVGGNDIFTFRAIFTDQGIINSNCSVEVDRKHFVFGPTDIYTHDGISKLSVCDNKVRRYIFSSLNMSKADRCFVHHDQAMNLLWFCYPSSDGQTAYKNPDRCNRAAVFAYNTGQWSFVDLPDATGAAFMDTNTIHTWESAANLTWDNLGGSWASQDDGYQAHSVFLCKNGDTSDAGLTGIMYASDRVDDGVVTAPADLAVMPRAFVERTYVDLDAVVGPALTGYKYARKLWPEITAIKTGVRVYFRFGTSDIPNGSVTWDPPIPYDVDTDYQIDLRSSGRFLSYRLYCDEPSDFHFSGFDADVVILGRR
;
A
#
# COMPACT_ATOMS: atom_id res chain seq x y z
N MET A 1 3.64 12.22 -24.57
CA MET A 1 4.89 11.55 -25.01
C MET A 1 4.62 10.05 -25.09
N ALA A 2 5.18 9.36 -26.08
CA ALA A 2 5.14 7.92 -26.24
C ALA A 2 6.53 7.33 -25.93
N LEU A 3 6.55 6.20 -25.24
CA LEU A 3 7.75 5.51 -24.76
C LEU A 3 7.80 4.10 -25.34
N ASN A 4 9.01 3.52 -25.45
CA ASN A 4 9.22 2.14 -25.92
C ASN A 4 8.49 1.86 -27.25
N VAL A 5 8.79 2.70 -28.24
CA VAL A 5 8.02 2.78 -29.48
C VAL A 5 8.38 1.61 -30.42
N THR A 6 7.34 0.95 -30.95
CA THR A 6 7.50 -0.04 -32.02
C THR A 6 7.29 0.63 -33.38
N ALA A 7 8.32 0.65 -34.22
CA ALA A 7 8.27 1.24 -35.56
C ALA A 7 8.53 0.16 -36.61
N ASN A 8 7.65 0.06 -37.62
CA ASN A 8 7.75 -0.92 -38.71
C ASN A 8 7.96 -2.38 -38.21
N GLY A 9 7.30 -2.75 -37.12
CA GLY A 9 7.42 -4.09 -36.51
C GLY A 9 8.71 -4.33 -35.72
N THR A 10 9.58 -3.33 -35.57
CA THR A 10 10.80 -3.41 -34.76
C THR A 10 10.61 -2.61 -33.47
N VAL A 11 10.84 -3.25 -32.32
CA VAL A 11 10.72 -2.62 -31.00
C VAL A 11 11.97 -1.78 -30.73
N ASN A 12 11.81 -0.46 -30.62
CA ASN A 12 12.88 0.44 -30.20
C ASN A 12 12.71 0.79 -28.73
N GLY A 13 13.23 -0.09 -27.87
CA GLY A 13 13.04 -0.03 -26.41
C GLY A 13 13.55 1.25 -25.74
N THR A 14 14.48 1.97 -26.36
CA THR A 14 15.09 3.20 -25.81
C THR A 14 14.61 4.46 -26.52
N MET A 15 13.63 4.35 -27.41
CA MET A 15 13.13 5.48 -28.18
C MET A 15 12.00 6.19 -27.44
N VAL A 16 12.08 7.51 -27.45
CA VAL A 16 11.05 8.43 -26.96
C VAL A 16 10.51 9.21 -28.14
N LYS A 17 9.20 9.39 -28.19
CA LYS A 17 8.52 10.15 -29.24
C LYS A 17 7.52 11.13 -28.65
N TRP A 18 7.36 12.30 -29.25
CA TRP A 18 6.37 13.28 -28.83
C TRP A 18 5.60 13.81 -30.04
N SER A 19 4.34 14.14 -29.80
CA SER A 19 3.47 14.74 -30.79
C SER A 19 3.73 16.24 -30.92
N ASP A 20 3.11 16.82 -31.93
CA ASP A 20 2.86 18.26 -31.95
C ASP A 20 1.96 18.70 -30.78
N ILE A 21 1.89 20.02 -30.58
CA ILE A 21 1.05 20.64 -29.55
C ILE A 21 -0.43 20.39 -29.88
N VAL A 22 -1.16 19.83 -28.92
CA VAL A 22 -2.62 19.67 -29.01
C VAL A 22 -3.27 21.05 -28.84
N SER A 23 -4.15 21.42 -29.77
CA SER A 23 -4.96 22.63 -29.67
C SER A 23 -6.44 22.27 -29.43
N ALA A 24 -7.24 23.21 -28.93
CA ALA A 24 -8.65 22.96 -28.62
C ALA A 24 -9.45 22.45 -29.85
N ASP A 25 -9.03 22.85 -31.06
CA ASP A 25 -9.67 22.49 -32.33
C ASP A 25 -9.01 21.28 -33.03
N ASN A 26 -7.90 20.74 -32.48
CA ASN A 26 -7.23 19.56 -33.00
C ASN A 26 -6.83 18.60 -31.87
N VAL A 27 -7.65 17.55 -31.69
CA VAL A 27 -7.45 16.50 -30.68
C VAL A 27 -6.47 15.42 -31.17
N ASP A 28 -6.18 15.37 -32.48
CA ASP A 28 -5.30 14.38 -33.12
C ASP A 28 -4.03 15.07 -33.66
N PRO A 29 -3.06 15.40 -32.78
CA PRO A 29 -1.83 16.07 -33.21
C PRO A 29 -1.00 15.15 -34.11
N SER A 30 -0.22 15.74 -35.01
CA SER A 30 0.72 14.98 -35.84
C SER A 30 1.84 14.39 -34.98
N TRP A 31 2.26 13.18 -35.34
CA TRP A 31 3.40 12.47 -34.74
C TRP A 31 4.52 12.24 -35.76
N ASP A 32 4.50 12.94 -36.89
CA ASP A 32 5.51 12.80 -37.94
C ASP A 32 6.76 13.64 -37.60
N PRO A 33 7.90 13.01 -37.23
CA PRO A 33 9.13 13.71 -36.89
C PRO A 33 9.82 14.33 -38.10
N ALA A 34 9.42 13.98 -39.34
CA ALA A 34 9.98 14.55 -40.56
C ALA A 34 9.30 15.87 -40.96
N SER A 35 8.20 16.23 -40.30
CA SER A 35 7.49 17.47 -40.59
C SER A 35 8.27 18.67 -40.05
N THR A 36 8.54 19.65 -40.93
CA THR A 36 9.23 20.90 -40.57
C THR A 36 8.27 22.00 -40.10
N THR A 37 6.97 21.72 -40.09
CA THR A 37 5.90 22.68 -39.77
C THR A 37 5.26 22.42 -38.42
N ASN A 38 5.70 21.38 -37.70
CA ASN A 38 5.13 20.97 -36.42
C ASN A 38 6.24 20.76 -35.38
N SER A 39 5.84 20.51 -34.14
CA SER A 39 6.73 20.26 -33.01
C SER A 39 6.93 18.75 -32.74
N ALA A 40 6.52 17.87 -33.66
CA ALA A 40 6.64 16.44 -33.45
C ALA A 40 8.11 16.02 -33.60
N GLY A 41 8.54 15.06 -32.79
CA GLY A 41 9.92 14.61 -32.82
C GLY A 41 10.12 13.28 -32.13
N GLU A 42 11.29 12.72 -32.35
CA GLU A 42 11.74 11.49 -31.73
C GLU A 42 13.20 11.60 -31.32
N ASN A 43 13.55 10.91 -30.26
CA ASN A 43 14.92 10.79 -29.82
C ASN A 43 15.19 9.35 -29.37
N LEU A 44 16.32 8.81 -29.82
CA LEU A 44 16.82 7.52 -29.37
C LEU A 44 17.80 7.74 -28.23
N LEU A 45 17.44 7.30 -27.02
CA LEU A 45 18.32 7.36 -25.87
C LEU A 45 19.38 6.26 -25.97
N SER A 46 20.40 6.49 -26.80
CA SER A 46 21.46 5.52 -27.14
C SER A 46 22.27 5.05 -25.93
N ASN A 47 22.33 5.86 -24.87
CA ASN A 47 23.07 5.55 -23.64
C ASN A 47 22.26 4.73 -22.63
N LEU A 48 20.98 4.47 -22.90
CA LEU A 48 20.08 3.78 -21.98
C LEU A 48 20.31 2.26 -22.07
N ALA A 49 20.68 1.63 -20.95
CA ALA A 49 21.17 0.26 -20.93
C ALA A 49 20.05 -0.80 -20.98
N SER A 50 18.81 -0.41 -20.71
CA SER A 50 17.64 -1.29 -20.68
C SER A 50 16.45 -0.66 -21.40
N PRO A 51 15.43 -1.40 -21.83
CA PRO A 51 14.23 -0.77 -22.38
C PRO A 51 13.55 0.16 -21.37
N ILE A 52 12.91 1.22 -21.88
CA ILE A 52 12.04 2.10 -21.11
C ILE A 52 10.81 1.29 -20.70
N ILE A 53 10.44 1.40 -19.42
CA ILE A 53 9.32 0.68 -18.82
C ILE A 53 8.14 1.63 -18.60
N ASP A 54 8.40 2.82 -18.06
CA ASP A 54 7.35 3.76 -17.67
C ASP A 54 7.83 5.21 -17.70
N GLY A 55 6.91 6.15 -17.56
CA GLY A 55 7.23 7.55 -17.34
C GLY A 55 6.13 8.29 -16.60
N CYS A 56 6.53 9.24 -15.76
CA CYS A 56 5.63 10.02 -14.92
C CYS A 56 6.07 11.48 -14.91
N GLN A 57 5.11 12.41 -14.83
CA GLN A 57 5.40 13.83 -14.76
C GLN A 57 5.83 14.22 -13.34
N LEU A 58 6.91 15.00 -13.23
CA LEU A 58 7.42 15.57 -11.99
C LEU A 58 7.48 17.10 -12.13
N GLY A 59 6.42 17.78 -11.73
CA GLY A 59 6.28 19.23 -11.97
C GLY A 59 6.43 19.57 -13.46
N ASP A 60 7.48 20.30 -13.81
CA ASP A 60 7.73 20.78 -15.19
C ASP A 60 8.56 19.80 -16.05
N ALA A 61 9.12 18.76 -15.44
CA ALA A 61 9.92 17.74 -16.13
C ALA A 61 9.12 16.43 -16.29
N PHE A 62 9.40 15.69 -17.35
CA PHE A 62 8.86 14.34 -17.54
C PHE A 62 9.95 13.32 -17.22
N VAL A 63 9.74 12.51 -16.18
CA VAL A 63 10.70 11.48 -15.74
C VAL A 63 10.42 10.18 -16.47
N ILE A 64 11.47 9.60 -17.03
CA ILE A 64 11.45 8.36 -17.80
C ILE A 64 12.19 7.29 -16.99
N TYR A 65 11.54 6.15 -16.78
CA TYR A 65 12.06 5.04 -16.01
C TYR A 65 12.42 3.85 -16.89
N ALA A 66 13.64 3.38 -16.72
CA ALA A 66 14.13 2.10 -17.20
C ALA A 66 14.18 1.09 -16.03
N ARG A 67 14.71 -0.10 -16.29
CA ARG A 67 14.87 -1.13 -15.22
C ARG A 67 15.83 -0.68 -14.11
N ASN A 68 16.94 -0.05 -14.49
CA ASN A 68 18.03 0.33 -13.58
C ASN A 68 18.47 1.80 -13.72
N GLU A 69 17.78 2.59 -14.53
CA GLU A 69 18.15 3.97 -14.82
C GLU A 69 16.92 4.87 -14.84
N VAL A 70 17.11 6.14 -14.49
CA VAL A 70 16.09 7.18 -14.49
C VAL A 70 16.60 8.38 -15.27
N TRP A 71 15.79 8.86 -16.20
CA TRP A 71 16.10 9.99 -17.07
C TRP A 71 15.04 11.09 -16.90
N ALA A 72 15.40 12.34 -17.16
CA ALA A 72 14.47 13.45 -17.26
C ALA A 72 14.44 13.97 -18.69
N ALA A 73 13.23 14.24 -19.18
CA ALA A 73 12.96 15.01 -20.36
C ALA A 73 12.43 16.40 -19.93
N GLU A 74 13.13 17.45 -20.34
CA GLU A 74 12.74 18.83 -20.08
C GLU A 74 12.48 19.57 -21.38
N TYR A 75 11.43 20.38 -21.39
CA TYR A 75 11.12 21.25 -22.51
C TYR A 75 12.08 22.45 -22.52
N VAL A 76 12.86 22.60 -23.59
CA VAL A 76 13.80 23.71 -23.79
C VAL A 76 13.41 24.61 -24.97
N GLY A 77 12.62 24.10 -25.91
CA GLY A 77 12.18 24.83 -27.10
C GLY A 77 13.27 25.03 -28.16
N GLY A 78 12.89 25.62 -29.29
CA GLY A 78 13.78 25.79 -30.45
C GLY A 78 13.81 24.55 -31.34
N ASN A 79 14.97 24.26 -31.96
CA ASN A 79 15.12 23.11 -32.86
C ASN A 79 15.14 21.77 -32.10
N ASP A 80 15.71 21.75 -30.90
CA ASP A 80 15.70 20.60 -30.00
C ASP A 80 14.62 20.83 -28.92
N ILE A 81 13.41 20.34 -29.16
CA ILE A 81 12.25 20.67 -28.32
C ILE A 81 12.42 20.18 -26.88
N PHE A 82 12.93 18.96 -26.73
CA PHE A 82 13.20 18.34 -25.44
C PHE A 82 14.69 18.02 -25.30
N THR A 83 15.24 18.30 -24.13
CA THR A 83 16.55 17.81 -23.71
C THR A 83 16.38 16.60 -22.79
N PHE A 84 17.27 15.62 -22.92
CA PHE A 84 17.23 14.39 -22.15
C PHE A 84 18.52 14.23 -21.35
N ARG A 85 18.41 13.96 -20.06
CA ARG A 85 19.56 13.67 -19.18
C ARG A 85 19.29 12.50 -18.26
N ALA A 86 20.33 11.75 -17.94
CA ALA A 86 20.28 10.77 -16.86
C ALA A 86 20.27 11.50 -15.51
N ILE A 87 19.36 11.10 -14.63
CA ILE A 87 19.28 11.57 -13.24
C ILE A 87 19.94 10.56 -12.31
N PHE A 88 19.58 9.28 -12.46
CA PHE A 88 20.08 8.18 -11.65
C PHE A 88 20.41 6.98 -12.54
N THR A 89 21.49 6.26 -12.24
CA THR A 89 21.98 5.12 -13.04
C THR A 89 22.08 3.81 -12.25
N ASP A 90 21.54 3.79 -11.04
CA ASP A 90 21.65 2.69 -10.09
C ASP A 90 20.30 2.22 -9.53
N GLN A 91 19.20 2.86 -9.95
CA GLN A 91 17.82 2.51 -9.59
C GLN A 91 16.91 2.75 -10.77
N GLY A 92 15.81 2.02 -10.83
CA GLY A 92 14.78 2.17 -11.87
C GLY A 92 13.40 1.80 -11.33
N ILE A 93 12.54 1.27 -12.19
CA ILE A 93 11.17 0.88 -11.85
C ILE A 93 10.96 -0.61 -12.08
N ILE A 94 10.09 -1.23 -11.27
CA ILE A 94 9.80 -2.67 -11.37
C ILE A 94 8.91 -3.01 -12.57
N ASN A 95 7.94 -2.15 -12.86
CA ASN A 95 6.91 -2.33 -13.88
C ASN A 95 6.31 -0.97 -14.27
N SER A 96 5.41 -0.93 -15.27
CA SER A 96 4.57 0.24 -15.51
C SER A 96 3.59 0.49 -14.35
N ASN A 97 3.10 1.73 -14.25
CA ASN A 97 2.20 2.20 -13.19
C ASN A 97 2.76 2.00 -11.77
N CYS A 98 4.08 2.03 -11.63
CA CYS A 98 4.77 1.83 -10.35
C CYS A 98 5.46 3.10 -9.84
N SER A 99 5.08 4.25 -10.39
CA SER A 99 5.54 5.56 -9.95
C SER A 99 4.34 6.50 -9.81
N VAL A 100 4.35 7.31 -8.76
CA VAL A 100 3.31 8.32 -8.53
C VAL A 100 3.92 9.58 -7.96
N GLU A 101 3.44 10.73 -8.43
CA GLU A 101 3.79 12.03 -7.90
C GLU A 101 2.92 12.37 -6.69
N VAL A 102 3.56 12.70 -5.57
CA VAL A 102 2.95 13.29 -4.38
C VAL A 102 3.83 14.45 -3.93
N ASP A 103 3.27 15.64 -3.76
CA ASP A 103 3.97 16.84 -3.30
C ASP A 103 5.29 17.13 -4.03
N ARG A 104 5.28 17.04 -5.38
CA ARG A 104 6.47 17.21 -6.25
C ARG A 104 7.60 16.24 -5.94
N LYS A 105 7.27 15.05 -5.47
CA LYS A 105 8.20 13.93 -5.32
C LYS A 105 7.59 12.70 -5.95
N HIS A 106 8.42 11.94 -6.64
CA HIS A 106 8.02 10.61 -7.08
C HIS A 106 8.22 9.62 -5.95
N PHE A 107 7.23 8.75 -5.76
CA PHE A 107 7.34 7.53 -4.99
C PHE A 107 7.35 6.37 -5.97
N VAL A 108 8.44 5.60 -5.98
CA VAL A 108 8.73 4.62 -7.03
C VAL A 108 8.91 3.25 -6.42
N PHE A 109 8.18 2.28 -6.95
CA PHE A 109 8.41 0.87 -6.67
C PHE A 109 9.53 0.36 -7.60
N GLY A 110 10.75 0.31 -7.05
CA GLY A 110 11.91 -0.23 -7.76
C GLY A 110 12.02 -1.76 -7.64
N PRO A 111 12.91 -2.39 -8.43
CA PRO A 111 13.14 -3.83 -8.38
C PRO A 111 13.74 -4.36 -7.06
N THR A 112 14.43 -3.51 -6.29
CA THR A 112 15.12 -3.90 -5.04
C THR A 112 14.83 -2.99 -3.85
N ASP A 113 14.22 -1.84 -4.11
CA ASP A 113 13.93 -0.84 -3.11
C ASP A 113 12.66 -0.05 -3.45
N ILE A 114 12.01 0.51 -2.44
CA ILE A 114 10.97 1.52 -2.62
C ILE A 114 11.58 2.85 -2.21
N TYR A 115 11.70 3.76 -3.18
CA TYR A 115 12.42 5.02 -3.01
C TYR A 115 11.58 6.20 -3.45
N THR A 116 11.96 7.37 -2.94
CA THR A 116 11.43 8.66 -3.35
C THR A 116 12.51 9.54 -3.92
N HIS A 117 12.16 10.42 -4.86
CA HIS A 117 13.07 11.42 -5.39
C HIS A 117 12.34 12.68 -5.86
N ASP A 118 13.06 13.80 -5.86
CA ASP A 118 12.64 15.10 -6.40
C ASP A 118 13.27 15.42 -7.77
N GLY A 119 13.99 14.47 -8.36
CA GLY A 119 14.71 14.64 -9.63
C GLY A 119 16.15 15.16 -9.45
N ILE A 120 16.58 15.41 -8.22
CA ILE A 120 17.96 15.78 -7.87
C ILE A 120 18.51 14.80 -6.84
N SER A 121 17.78 14.61 -5.75
CA SER A 121 18.10 13.73 -4.64
C SER A 121 17.13 12.56 -4.57
N LYS A 122 17.60 11.44 -4.03
CA LYS A 122 16.76 10.25 -3.80
C LYS A 122 16.99 9.69 -2.40
N LEU A 123 15.95 9.10 -1.84
CA LEU A 123 15.95 8.50 -0.52
C LEU A 123 15.16 7.19 -0.53
N SER A 124 15.68 6.16 0.14
CA SER A 124 14.91 4.95 0.37
C SER A 124 13.86 5.15 1.47
N VAL A 125 12.65 4.67 1.23
CA VAL A 125 11.52 4.78 2.18
C VAL A 125 11.35 3.50 3.01
N CYS A 126 11.81 2.35 2.49
CA CYS A 126 11.65 1.05 3.16
C CYS A 126 12.94 0.50 3.78
N ASP A 127 14.10 1.15 3.59
CA ASP A 127 15.37 0.73 4.20
C ASP A 127 15.29 0.63 5.72
N ASN A 128 15.96 -0.39 6.29
CA ASN A 128 15.97 -0.69 7.74
C ASN A 128 14.58 -0.78 8.40
N LYS A 129 13.51 -0.89 7.60
CA LYS A 129 12.13 -1.04 8.02
C LYS A 129 11.58 -2.34 7.43
N VAL A 130 10.83 -2.23 6.34
CA VAL A 130 10.05 -3.32 5.74
C VAL A 130 10.65 -3.88 4.46
N ARG A 131 11.76 -3.32 3.93
CA ARG A 131 12.38 -3.75 2.66
C ARG A 131 12.53 -5.27 2.59
N ARG A 132 13.19 -5.87 3.59
CA ARG A 132 13.44 -7.31 3.60
C ARG A 132 12.14 -8.11 3.51
N TYR A 133 11.10 -7.70 4.23
CA TYR A 133 9.82 -8.38 4.24
C TYR A 133 9.13 -8.34 2.87
N ILE A 134 9.05 -7.14 2.26
CA ILE A 134 8.45 -6.95 0.94
C ILE A 134 9.17 -7.79 -0.11
N PHE A 135 10.48 -7.59 -0.28
CA PHE A 135 11.24 -8.22 -1.36
C PHE A 135 11.52 -9.71 -1.13
N SER A 136 11.43 -10.21 0.11
CA SER A 136 11.51 -11.67 0.38
C SER A 136 10.24 -12.42 0.01
N SER A 137 9.09 -11.74 0.02
CA SER A 137 7.78 -12.33 -0.29
C SER A 137 7.28 -12.00 -1.70
N LEU A 138 7.88 -10.99 -2.35
CA LEU A 138 7.57 -10.58 -3.71
C LEU A 138 7.88 -11.68 -4.73
N ASN A 139 6.89 -12.04 -5.54
CA ASN A 139 7.10 -12.96 -6.65
C ASN A 139 7.60 -12.21 -7.90
N MET A 140 8.92 -12.16 -8.09
CA MET A 140 9.55 -11.48 -9.22
C MET A 140 9.18 -12.05 -10.60
N SER A 141 8.71 -13.29 -10.70
CA SER A 141 8.21 -13.84 -11.98
C SER A 141 6.90 -13.19 -12.45
N LYS A 142 6.21 -12.49 -11.53
CA LYS A 142 4.96 -11.76 -11.74
C LYS A 142 5.14 -10.25 -11.51
N ALA A 143 6.36 -9.75 -11.69
CA ALA A 143 6.68 -8.33 -11.49
C ALA A 143 5.84 -7.41 -12.41
N ASP A 144 5.46 -7.91 -13.60
CA ASP A 144 4.58 -7.27 -14.58
C ASP A 144 3.15 -6.96 -14.07
N ARG A 145 2.82 -7.42 -12.86
CA ARG A 145 1.50 -7.26 -12.24
C ARG A 145 1.51 -6.23 -11.11
N CYS A 146 2.69 -5.75 -10.71
CA CYS A 146 2.82 -4.75 -9.65
C CYS A 146 2.33 -3.39 -10.14
N PHE A 147 1.73 -2.62 -9.23
CA PHE A 147 1.32 -1.24 -9.48
C PHE A 147 1.33 -0.45 -8.16
N VAL A 148 1.34 0.87 -8.27
CA VAL A 148 1.26 1.80 -7.15
C VAL A 148 -0.01 2.61 -7.27
N HIS A 149 -0.72 2.76 -6.15
CA HIS A 149 -1.94 3.57 -6.06
C HIS A 149 -1.78 4.63 -4.97
N HIS A 150 -2.25 5.84 -5.26
CA HIS A 150 -2.24 6.96 -4.32
C HIS A 150 -3.66 7.24 -3.84
N ASP A 151 -3.88 6.98 -2.55
CA ASP A 151 -5.09 7.37 -1.84
C ASP A 151 -4.91 8.77 -1.27
N GLN A 152 -5.48 9.74 -1.97
CA GLN A 152 -5.40 11.16 -1.60
C GLN A 152 -6.25 11.48 -0.36
N ALA A 153 -7.33 10.73 -0.12
CA ALA A 153 -8.23 10.97 1.01
C ALA A 153 -7.57 10.57 2.33
N MET A 154 -6.86 9.44 2.34
CA MET A 154 -6.22 8.90 3.54
C MET A 154 -4.73 9.26 3.67
N ASN A 155 -4.15 9.92 2.67
CA ASN A 155 -2.72 10.18 2.57
C ASN A 155 -1.87 8.89 2.58
N LEU A 156 -2.30 7.89 1.79
CA LEU A 156 -1.67 6.57 1.74
C LEU A 156 -1.16 6.25 0.34
N LEU A 157 0.01 5.62 0.29
CA LEU A 157 0.58 5.05 -0.92
C LEU A 157 0.56 3.54 -0.84
N TRP A 158 -0.12 2.90 -1.78
CA TRP A 158 -0.30 1.46 -1.85
C TRP A 158 0.66 0.89 -2.88
N PHE A 159 1.66 0.15 -2.42
CA PHE A 159 2.57 -0.61 -3.28
C PHE A 159 2.03 -2.02 -3.41
N CYS A 160 1.27 -2.28 -4.48
CA CYS A 160 0.58 -3.54 -4.71
C CYS A 160 1.50 -4.54 -5.42
N TYR A 161 1.56 -5.76 -4.90
CA TYR A 161 2.38 -6.81 -5.49
C TYR A 161 1.82 -8.23 -5.27
N PRO A 162 2.15 -9.19 -6.17
CA PRO A 162 1.92 -10.60 -5.93
C PRO A 162 2.91 -11.14 -4.88
N SER A 163 2.38 -11.59 -3.75
CA SER A 163 3.14 -12.14 -2.63
C SER A 163 2.97 -13.66 -2.53
N SER A 164 4.05 -14.35 -2.22
CA SER A 164 4.08 -15.78 -1.86
C SER A 164 4.04 -16.01 -0.33
N ASP A 165 3.77 -14.98 0.46
CA ASP A 165 3.78 -15.09 1.92
C ASP A 165 2.67 -16.03 2.45
N GLY A 166 3.05 -16.87 3.41
CA GLY A 166 2.16 -17.76 4.12
C GLY A 166 1.15 -17.05 5.03
N GLN A 167 1.31 -15.76 5.33
CA GLN A 167 0.38 -15.00 6.17
C GLN A 167 -0.72 -14.23 5.40
N THR A 168 -0.68 -14.17 4.06
CA THR A 168 -1.75 -13.50 3.29
C THR A 168 -3.07 -14.26 3.41
N ALA A 169 -4.20 -13.56 3.44
CA ALA A 169 -5.52 -14.18 3.39
C ALA A 169 -5.73 -14.96 2.07
N TYR A 170 -5.32 -14.37 0.95
CA TYR A 170 -5.50 -14.94 -0.38
C TYR A 170 -4.26 -15.71 -0.84
N LYS A 171 -4.43 -17.01 -1.08
CA LYS A 171 -3.36 -17.92 -1.52
C LYS A 171 -3.32 -18.01 -3.04
N ASN A 172 -2.14 -18.32 -3.56
CA ASN A 172 -1.89 -18.57 -4.99
C ASN A 172 -2.42 -17.50 -5.96
N PRO A 173 -2.07 -16.22 -5.75
CA PRO A 173 -2.68 -15.14 -6.51
C PRO A 173 -2.28 -15.16 -7.97
N ASP A 174 -3.20 -14.81 -8.85
CA ASP A 174 -2.87 -14.46 -10.23
C ASP A 174 -2.52 -12.97 -10.35
N ARG A 175 -2.99 -12.11 -9.45
CA ARG A 175 -2.69 -10.67 -9.49
C ARG A 175 -2.10 -10.24 -8.15
N CYS A 176 -2.27 -8.99 -7.74
CA CYS A 176 -1.74 -8.53 -6.47
C CYS A 176 -2.61 -9.04 -5.33
N ASN A 177 -2.05 -9.83 -4.41
CA ASN A 177 -2.74 -10.24 -3.19
C ASN A 177 -2.29 -9.52 -1.93
N ARG A 178 -1.32 -8.62 -2.06
CA ARG A 178 -0.84 -7.82 -0.94
C ARG A 178 -0.45 -6.42 -1.42
N ALA A 179 -0.67 -5.45 -0.56
CA ALA A 179 -0.08 -4.12 -0.66
C ALA A 179 0.78 -3.84 0.57
N ALA A 180 1.95 -3.26 0.35
CA ALA A 180 2.66 -2.52 1.39
C ALA A 180 2.14 -1.08 1.34
N VAL A 181 1.50 -0.63 2.41
CA VAL A 181 0.86 0.67 2.47
C VAL A 181 1.75 1.61 3.29
N PHE A 182 2.06 2.76 2.71
CA PHE A 182 2.92 3.77 3.30
C PHE A 182 2.12 5.04 3.56
N ALA A 183 2.05 5.44 4.83
CA ALA A 183 1.46 6.71 5.23
C ALA A 183 2.53 7.80 5.11
N TYR A 184 2.42 8.67 4.10
CA TYR A 184 3.47 9.66 3.81
C TYR A 184 3.49 10.84 4.79
N ASN A 185 2.44 11.01 5.60
CA ASN A 185 2.37 11.97 6.69
C ASN A 185 3.14 11.52 7.95
N THR A 186 3.03 10.23 8.34
CA THR A 186 3.63 9.68 9.57
C THR A 186 4.90 8.85 9.31
N GLY A 187 5.14 8.46 8.06
CA GLY A 187 6.26 7.60 7.68
C GLY A 187 6.14 6.15 8.13
N GLN A 188 4.92 5.73 8.48
CA GLN A 188 4.58 4.38 8.96
C GLN A 188 4.23 3.44 7.81
N TRP A 189 4.44 2.15 8.05
CA TRP A 189 4.14 1.07 7.11
C TRP A 189 3.10 0.14 7.69
N SER A 190 2.13 -0.23 6.88
CA SER A 190 1.17 -1.29 7.15
C SER A 190 1.09 -2.25 5.96
N PHE A 191 0.43 -3.38 6.13
CA PHE A 191 0.19 -4.35 5.08
C PHE A 191 -1.29 -4.63 4.97
N VAL A 192 -1.78 -4.62 3.74
CA VAL A 192 -3.17 -4.94 3.43
C VAL A 192 -3.17 -6.13 2.48
N ASP A 193 -4.03 -7.10 2.76
CA ASP A 193 -4.26 -8.21 1.85
C ASP A 193 -5.29 -7.79 0.81
N LEU A 194 -5.00 -8.05 -0.47
CA LEU A 194 -5.81 -7.63 -1.59
C LEU A 194 -6.46 -8.85 -2.28
N PRO A 195 -7.73 -8.77 -2.68
CA PRO A 195 -8.38 -9.87 -3.39
C PRO A 195 -8.00 -9.87 -4.89
N ASP A 196 -6.78 -10.33 -5.23
CA ASP A 196 -6.30 -10.41 -6.63
C ASP A 196 -6.50 -9.10 -7.43
N ALA A 197 -6.06 -7.98 -6.84
CA ALA A 197 -6.18 -6.65 -7.44
C ALA A 197 -5.31 -6.53 -8.69
N THR A 198 -5.91 -6.06 -9.79
CA THR A 198 -5.26 -5.84 -11.10
C THR A 198 -4.89 -4.39 -11.32
N GLY A 199 -5.62 -3.47 -10.70
CA GLY A 199 -5.36 -2.04 -10.76
C GLY A 199 -6.25 -1.30 -9.77
N ALA A 200 -5.97 -0.02 -9.60
CA ALA A 200 -6.79 0.86 -8.77
C ALA A 200 -6.86 2.25 -9.40
N ALA A 201 -7.91 2.98 -9.02
CA ALA A 201 -8.10 4.37 -9.41
C ALA A 201 -8.71 5.15 -8.25
N PHE A 202 -8.36 6.43 -8.16
CA PHE A 202 -9.07 7.37 -7.29
C PHE A 202 -10.14 8.05 -8.14
N MET A 203 -11.41 7.76 -7.87
CA MET A 203 -12.51 8.18 -8.74
C MET A 203 -13.80 8.44 -7.96
N ASP A 204 -14.65 9.28 -8.54
CA ASP A 204 -16.00 9.52 -8.05
C ASP A 204 -16.89 8.33 -8.41
N THR A 205 -17.50 7.72 -7.40
CA THR A 205 -18.49 6.65 -7.59
C THR A 205 -19.80 7.06 -6.93
N ASN A 206 -20.88 7.07 -7.70
CA ASN A 206 -22.20 7.34 -7.13
C ASN A 206 -22.67 6.10 -6.35
N THR A 207 -22.61 6.18 -5.02
CA THR A 207 -23.07 5.14 -4.10
C THR A 207 -24.44 5.46 -3.49
N ILE A 208 -25.11 6.55 -3.92
CA ILE A 208 -26.41 6.97 -3.38
C ILE A 208 -27.46 5.89 -3.60
N HIS A 209 -28.17 5.55 -2.53
CA HIS A 209 -29.29 4.62 -2.61
C HIS A 209 -30.60 5.33 -3.01
N THR A 210 -31.27 4.80 -4.02
CA THR A 210 -32.69 5.07 -4.26
C THR A 210 -33.56 4.34 -3.23
N TRP A 211 -34.81 4.79 -3.05
CA TRP A 211 -35.78 4.11 -2.18
C TRP A 211 -35.93 2.61 -2.48
N GLU A 212 -35.84 2.23 -3.76
CA GLU A 212 -35.90 0.83 -4.19
C GLU A 212 -34.64 0.05 -3.81
N SER A 213 -33.45 0.66 -3.96
CA SER A 213 -32.18 0.01 -3.61
C SER A 213 -31.92 -0.09 -2.10
N ALA A 214 -32.58 0.75 -1.29
CA ALA A 214 -32.45 0.76 0.17
C ALA A 214 -33.32 -0.29 0.87
N ALA A 215 -34.19 -1.01 0.15
CA ALA A 215 -35.22 -1.87 0.73
C ALA A 215 -34.71 -3.00 1.65
N ASN A 216 -33.45 -3.43 1.49
CA ASN A 216 -32.81 -4.49 2.29
C ASN A 216 -31.64 -3.98 3.15
N LEU A 217 -31.45 -2.66 3.26
CA LEU A 217 -30.35 -2.07 4.02
C LEU A 217 -30.83 -1.68 5.42
N THR A 218 -30.00 -1.94 6.42
CA THR A 218 -30.19 -1.48 7.80
C THR A 218 -29.14 -0.42 8.12
N TRP A 219 -29.42 0.45 9.09
CA TRP A 219 -28.44 1.41 9.60
C TRP A 219 -27.14 0.74 10.06
N ASP A 220 -27.24 -0.46 10.62
CA ASP A 220 -26.08 -1.21 11.13
C ASP A 220 -25.18 -1.77 10.01
N ASN A 221 -25.69 -1.87 8.78
CA ASN A 221 -24.99 -2.47 7.64
C ASN A 221 -24.73 -1.46 6.52
N LEU A 222 -25.04 -0.18 6.72
CA LEU A 222 -24.83 0.88 5.74
C LEU A 222 -23.65 1.74 6.17
N GLY A 223 -22.60 1.81 5.34
CA GLY A 223 -21.52 2.77 5.52
C GLY A 223 -21.96 4.21 5.20
N GLY A 224 -21.14 5.19 5.54
CA GLY A 224 -21.43 6.59 5.25
C GLY A 224 -22.33 7.27 6.29
N SER A 225 -22.47 8.59 6.16
CA SER A 225 -23.37 9.40 6.97
C SER A 225 -24.67 9.71 6.21
N TRP A 226 -25.68 10.26 6.90
CA TRP A 226 -26.88 10.77 6.21
C TRP A 226 -26.51 11.77 5.10
N ALA A 227 -25.50 12.62 5.36
CA ALA A 227 -25.07 13.62 4.39
C ALA A 227 -24.36 13.02 3.18
N SER A 228 -23.72 11.85 3.30
CA SER A 228 -23.10 11.19 2.13
C SER A 228 -24.13 10.54 1.22
N GLN A 229 -25.38 10.32 1.66
CA GLN A 229 -26.48 9.92 0.79
C GLN A 229 -27.02 11.07 -0.08
N ASP A 230 -26.74 12.33 0.29
CA ASP A 230 -27.12 13.51 -0.49
C ASP A 230 -26.01 13.93 -1.47
N ASP A 231 -24.82 13.33 -1.40
CA ASP A 231 -23.61 13.70 -2.15
C ASP A 231 -23.06 12.53 -2.99
N GLY A 232 -23.32 12.58 -4.31
CA GLY A 232 -22.94 11.50 -5.24
C GLY A 232 -21.58 11.71 -5.90
N TYR A 233 -20.82 12.72 -5.48
CA TYR A 233 -19.56 13.14 -6.11
C TYR A 233 -18.34 12.90 -5.21
N GLN A 234 -18.46 11.97 -4.27
CA GLN A 234 -17.36 11.66 -3.37
C GLN A 234 -16.35 10.72 -4.06
N ALA A 235 -15.09 11.13 -4.02
CA ALA A 235 -13.98 10.40 -4.61
C ALA A 235 -13.43 9.38 -3.62
N HIS A 236 -13.27 8.13 -4.07
CA HIS A 236 -12.73 7.05 -3.25
C HIS A 236 -11.69 6.23 -4.01
N SER A 237 -10.84 5.53 -3.26
CA SER A 237 -9.94 4.53 -3.83
C SER A 237 -10.73 3.29 -4.21
N VAL A 238 -10.76 2.98 -5.50
CA VAL A 238 -11.46 1.82 -6.05
C VAL A 238 -10.46 0.84 -6.64
N PHE A 239 -10.56 -0.42 -6.24
CA PHE A 239 -9.72 -1.52 -6.70
C PHE A 239 -10.50 -2.41 -7.66
N LEU A 240 -9.89 -2.72 -8.80
CA LEU A 240 -10.39 -3.70 -9.76
C LEU A 240 -9.78 -5.06 -9.46
N CYS A 241 -10.64 -6.05 -9.21
CA CYS A 241 -10.26 -7.38 -8.79
C CYS A 241 -10.66 -8.40 -9.85
N LYS A 242 -9.84 -9.44 -10.01
CA LYS A 242 -10.14 -10.51 -10.95
C LYS A 242 -11.31 -11.35 -10.41
N ASN A 243 -12.41 -11.40 -11.16
CA ASN A 243 -13.53 -12.29 -10.86
C ASN A 243 -13.29 -13.70 -11.43
N GLY A 244 -13.50 -14.74 -10.63
CA GLY A 244 -13.61 -16.11 -11.12
C GLY A 244 -13.31 -17.20 -10.09
N ASP A 245 -13.78 -18.42 -10.41
CA ASP A 245 -13.63 -19.72 -9.72
C ASP A 245 -12.21 -20.11 -9.26
N THR A 246 -11.19 -19.30 -9.56
CA THR A 246 -9.76 -19.55 -9.25
C THR A 246 -9.18 -18.56 -8.25
N SER A 247 -9.94 -17.56 -7.80
CA SER A 247 -9.56 -16.77 -6.63
C SER A 247 -10.05 -17.50 -5.38
N ASP A 248 -9.16 -17.80 -4.43
CA ASP A 248 -9.50 -18.37 -3.12
C ASP A 248 -10.41 -17.44 -2.27
N ALA A 249 -10.81 -16.29 -2.83
CA ALA A 249 -11.42 -15.16 -2.13
C ALA A 249 -12.95 -15.14 -2.14
N GLY A 250 -13.62 -15.98 -2.94
CA GLY A 250 -15.10 -16.04 -2.98
C GLY A 250 -15.75 -14.70 -3.32
N LEU A 251 -15.14 -13.94 -4.25
CA LEU A 251 -15.53 -12.56 -4.56
C LEU A 251 -16.95 -12.48 -5.10
N THR A 252 -17.74 -11.60 -4.50
CA THR A 252 -19.11 -11.29 -4.94
C THR A 252 -19.13 -10.26 -6.08
N GLY A 253 -18.06 -9.46 -6.21
CA GLY A 253 -17.93 -8.36 -7.16
C GLY A 253 -16.57 -8.31 -7.85
N ILE A 254 -16.46 -7.39 -8.81
CA ILE A 254 -15.22 -7.17 -9.60
C ILE A 254 -14.52 -5.85 -9.23
N MET A 255 -15.19 -5.04 -8.43
CA MET A 255 -14.81 -3.69 -8.07
C MET A 255 -15.11 -3.51 -6.59
N TYR A 256 -14.11 -3.04 -5.84
CA TYR A 256 -14.19 -2.86 -4.41
C TYR A 256 -13.69 -1.46 -4.05
N ALA A 257 -14.49 -0.70 -3.31
CA ALA A 257 -14.06 0.57 -2.74
C ALA A 257 -13.33 0.31 -1.42
N SER A 258 -12.20 0.98 -1.23
CA SER A 258 -11.46 1.00 0.02
C SER A 258 -11.89 2.22 0.82
N ASP A 259 -12.47 1.98 2.00
CA ASP A 259 -12.91 3.03 2.90
C ASP A 259 -12.89 2.54 4.36
N ARG A 260 -13.06 3.47 5.30
CA ARG A 260 -13.30 3.19 6.72
C ARG A 260 -14.66 2.53 6.91
N VAL A 261 -14.78 1.68 7.92
CA VAL A 261 -16.01 0.90 8.15
C VAL A 261 -17.06 1.74 8.87
N ASP A 262 -16.66 2.50 9.89
CA ASP A 262 -17.57 3.24 10.78
C ASP A 262 -17.62 4.74 10.42
N ASP A 263 -16.48 5.33 10.05
CA ASP A 263 -16.34 6.76 9.65
C ASP A 263 -16.07 6.92 8.15
N GLY A 264 -16.49 5.93 7.37
CA GLY A 264 -16.44 5.97 5.91
C GLY A 264 -17.47 6.92 5.32
N VAL A 265 -17.33 7.13 4.03
CA VAL A 265 -18.18 7.93 3.16
C VAL A 265 -18.91 7.07 2.14
N VAL A 266 -18.32 5.92 1.76
CA VAL A 266 -18.92 4.93 0.86
C VAL A 266 -20.19 4.37 1.49
N THR A 267 -21.30 4.64 0.82
CA THR A 267 -22.63 4.18 1.24
C THR A 267 -22.95 2.81 0.69
N ALA A 268 -22.17 1.80 1.06
CA ALA A 268 -22.39 0.40 0.71
C ALA A 268 -22.07 -0.50 1.91
N PRO A 269 -22.69 -1.69 2.03
CA PRO A 269 -22.32 -2.64 3.06
C PRO A 269 -20.88 -3.15 2.86
N ALA A 270 -20.15 -3.31 3.97
CA ALA A 270 -18.82 -3.93 3.94
C ALA A 270 -18.93 -5.39 3.48
N ASP A 271 -18.17 -5.76 2.45
CA ASP A 271 -18.08 -7.16 2.00
C ASP A 271 -17.06 -7.91 2.85
N LEU A 272 -17.58 -8.81 3.71
CA LEU A 272 -16.77 -9.61 4.64
C LEU A 272 -15.82 -10.59 3.92
N ALA A 273 -16.10 -10.95 2.65
CA ALA A 273 -15.20 -11.81 1.87
C ALA A 273 -13.87 -11.12 1.53
N VAL A 274 -13.87 -9.78 1.47
CA VAL A 274 -12.69 -8.97 1.15
C VAL A 274 -12.08 -8.27 2.36
N MET A 275 -12.55 -8.59 3.57
CA MET A 275 -12.12 -7.94 4.81
C MET A 275 -11.51 -8.96 5.78
N PRO A 276 -10.27 -9.43 5.52
CA PRO A 276 -9.59 -10.29 6.46
C PRO A 276 -9.31 -9.55 7.77
N ARG A 277 -9.15 -10.32 8.85
CA ARG A 277 -8.94 -9.77 10.21
C ARG A 277 -7.79 -8.75 10.25
N ALA A 278 -8.06 -7.59 10.84
CA ALA A 278 -7.02 -6.64 11.19
C ALA A 278 -6.27 -7.14 12.43
N PHE A 279 -4.94 -7.08 12.39
CA PHE A 279 -4.12 -7.41 13.56
C PHE A 279 -2.83 -6.60 13.61
N VAL A 280 -2.36 -6.39 14.83
CA VAL A 280 -1.03 -5.87 15.14
C VAL A 280 -0.30 -6.93 15.95
N GLU A 281 0.91 -7.27 15.54
CA GLU A 281 1.73 -8.26 16.23
C GLU A 281 3.14 -7.73 16.46
N ARG A 282 3.65 -7.97 17.67
CA ARG A 282 5.05 -7.82 18.00
C ARG A 282 5.53 -9.06 18.74
N THR A 283 6.58 -9.68 18.22
CA THR A 283 7.19 -10.86 18.83
C THR A 283 8.56 -10.54 19.41
N TYR A 284 8.97 -11.30 20.42
CA TYR A 284 10.32 -11.27 20.99
C TYR A 284 10.75 -9.94 21.63
N VAL A 285 9.85 -9.31 22.39
CA VAL A 285 10.15 -8.14 23.23
C VAL A 285 10.97 -8.59 24.45
N ASP A 286 12.17 -8.03 24.60
CA ASP A 286 13.15 -8.39 25.63
C ASP A 286 13.14 -7.47 26.86
N LEU A 287 12.53 -6.28 26.79
CA LEU A 287 12.31 -5.36 27.93
C LEU A 287 13.55 -5.10 28.83
N ASP A 288 14.75 -5.26 28.29
CA ASP A 288 16.01 -5.16 29.02
C ASP A 288 16.30 -3.72 29.48
N ALA A 289 15.87 -2.75 28.69
CA ALA A 289 15.99 -1.33 28.99
C ALA A 289 15.07 -0.87 30.15
N VAL A 290 13.96 -1.58 30.40
CA VAL A 290 12.89 -1.14 31.32
C VAL A 290 12.90 -1.93 32.62
N VAL A 291 13.14 -3.25 32.56
CA VAL A 291 13.04 -4.15 33.73
C VAL A 291 14.42 -4.47 34.35
N GLY A 292 15.49 -3.96 33.72
CA GLY A 292 16.87 -4.03 34.21
C GLY A 292 17.79 -4.91 33.35
N PRO A 293 19.12 -4.74 33.47
CA PRO A 293 20.11 -5.22 32.49
C PRO A 293 20.32 -6.75 32.44
N ALA A 294 19.54 -7.53 33.19
CA ALA A 294 19.73 -8.98 33.31
C ALA A 294 18.72 -9.74 32.42
N LEU A 295 19.11 -9.99 31.16
CA LEU A 295 18.46 -10.95 30.25
C LEU A 295 18.29 -12.36 30.84
N THR A 296 18.95 -12.65 31.97
CA THR A 296 18.82 -13.91 32.72
C THR A 296 17.49 -14.04 33.45
N GLY A 297 16.80 -12.93 33.72
CA GLY A 297 15.55 -12.90 34.48
C GLY A 297 14.38 -13.50 33.69
N TYR A 298 13.66 -14.44 34.29
CA TYR A 298 12.43 -14.97 33.72
C TYR A 298 11.29 -13.99 34.00
N LYS A 299 10.61 -13.48 32.96
CA LYS A 299 9.59 -12.44 33.11
C LYS A 299 8.22 -13.06 33.32
N TYR A 300 7.42 -12.43 34.15
CA TYR A 300 6.04 -12.79 34.41
C TYR A 300 5.16 -11.56 34.22
N ALA A 301 4.32 -11.60 33.18
CA ALA A 301 3.35 -10.55 32.89
C ALA A 301 2.08 -10.83 33.70
N ARG A 302 1.70 -9.86 34.54
CA ARG A 302 0.54 -9.97 35.45
C ARG A 302 -0.68 -9.24 34.92
N LYS A 303 -0.48 -8.06 34.36
CA LYS A 303 -1.55 -7.16 33.93
C LYS A 303 -1.13 -6.31 32.75
N LEU A 304 -2.12 -5.86 32.00
CA LEU A 304 -1.98 -4.93 30.89
C LEU A 304 -3.10 -3.89 30.92
N TRP A 305 -2.77 -2.64 30.66
CA TRP A 305 -3.70 -1.52 30.50
C TRP A 305 -3.57 -0.99 29.08
N PRO A 306 -4.40 -1.48 28.15
CA PRO A 306 -4.33 -1.04 26.76
C PRO A 306 -4.98 0.33 26.58
N GLU A 307 -4.38 1.16 25.71
CA GLU A 307 -4.90 2.46 25.31
C GLU A 307 -5.53 2.33 23.92
N ILE A 308 -6.81 1.94 23.90
CA ILE A 308 -7.60 1.69 22.69
C ILE A 308 -8.85 2.57 22.69
N THR A 309 -9.19 3.12 21.54
CA THR A 309 -10.46 3.81 21.29
C THR A 309 -11.09 3.29 20.01
N ALA A 310 -12.41 3.20 19.96
CA ALA A 310 -13.16 2.84 18.76
C ALA A 310 -14.29 3.86 18.52
N ILE A 311 -14.74 3.98 17.27
CA ILE A 311 -15.84 4.89 16.91
C ILE A 311 -17.17 4.24 17.26
N LYS A 312 -17.32 2.96 16.91
CA LYS A 312 -18.47 2.14 17.24
C LYS A 312 -18.41 1.68 18.69
N THR A 313 -19.55 1.74 19.38
CA THR A 313 -19.71 1.17 20.73
C THR A 313 -19.86 -0.35 20.67
N GLY A 314 -19.39 -1.05 21.70
CA GLY A 314 -19.44 -2.51 21.81
C GLY A 314 -18.36 -3.24 21.01
N VAL A 315 -17.35 -2.52 20.50
CA VAL A 315 -16.22 -3.13 19.81
C VAL A 315 -15.41 -3.97 20.78
N ARG A 316 -15.19 -5.23 20.40
CA ARG A 316 -14.34 -6.17 21.15
C ARG A 316 -13.07 -6.45 20.37
N VAL A 317 -11.95 -6.20 21.02
CA VAL A 317 -10.64 -6.59 20.53
C VAL A 317 -10.13 -7.78 21.33
N TYR A 318 -9.28 -8.59 20.69
CA TYR A 318 -8.73 -9.79 21.29
C TYR A 318 -7.23 -9.67 21.43
N PHE A 319 -6.75 -9.85 22.66
CA PHE A 319 -5.33 -9.90 22.96
C PHE A 319 -4.87 -11.35 23.10
N ARG A 320 -3.75 -11.69 22.45
CA ARG A 320 -2.98 -12.90 22.73
C ARG A 320 -1.61 -12.50 23.22
N PHE A 321 -1.22 -13.07 24.35
CA PHE A 321 0.14 -12.97 24.84
C PHE A 321 0.90 -14.21 24.45
N GLY A 322 2.15 -14.04 24.06
CA GLY A 322 3.02 -15.11 23.68
C GLY A 322 4.33 -15.02 24.42
N THR A 323 4.96 -16.15 24.66
CA THR A 323 6.28 -16.19 25.29
C THR A 323 7.23 -17.12 24.56
N SER A 324 8.53 -16.85 24.70
CA SER A 324 9.60 -17.72 24.25
C SER A 324 10.79 -17.67 25.22
N ASP A 325 11.49 -18.78 25.36
CA ASP A 325 12.64 -18.91 26.27
C ASP A 325 13.98 -18.58 25.59
N ILE A 326 14.02 -18.63 24.26
CA ILE A 326 15.20 -18.33 23.46
C ILE A 326 14.83 -17.36 22.33
N PRO A 327 15.76 -16.48 21.88
CA PRO A 327 15.45 -15.45 20.90
C PRO A 327 14.89 -15.97 19.57
N ASN A 328 15.29 -17.19 19.18
CA ASN A 328 14.93 -17.81 17.90
C ASN A 328 13.93 -18.97 18.05
N GLY A 329 13.36 -19.17 19.24
CA GLY A 329 12.43 -20.27 19.50
C GLY A 329 11.00 -19.85 19.20
N SER A 330 10.18 -20.79 18.68
CA SER A 330 8.78 -20.53 18.38
C SER A 330 8.03 -19.91 19.56
N VAL A 331 7.24 -18.87 19.29
CA VAL A 331 6.38 -18.23 20.30
C VAL A 331 5.24 -19.19 20.67
N THR A 332 5.10 -19.44 21.97
CA THR A 332 3.94 -20.15 22.52
C THR A 332 2.88 -19.12 22.87
N TRP A 333 1.73 -19.16 22.19
CA TRP A 333 0.64 -18.20 22.37
C TRP A 333 -0.39 -18.71 23.36
N ASP A 334 -0.75 -17.87 24.32
CA ASP A 334 -1.89 -18.08 25.21
C ASP A 334 -3.21 -17.92 24.46
N PRO A 335 -4.31 -18.45 25.02
CA PRO A 335 -5.65 -18.22 24.49
C PRO A 335 -5.96 -16.72 24.36
N PRO A 336 -6.77 -16.32 23.37
CA PRO A 336 -7.20 -14.94 23.23
C PRO A 336 -8.04 -14.49 24.42
N ILE A 337 -7.77 -13.29 24.92
CA ILE A 337 -8.52 -12.63 25.98
C ILE A 337 -9.31 -11.49 25.33
N PRO A 338 -10.65 -11.52 25.41
CA PRO A 338 -11.47 -10.40 24.91
C PRO A 338 -11.26 -9.17 25.79
N TYR A 339 -11.29 -8.00 25.18
CA TYR A 339 -11.26 -6.71 25.82
C TYR A 339 -12.33 -5.81 25.19
N ASP A 340 -13.27 -5.36 26.00
CA ASP A 340 -14.35 -4.47 25.62
C ASP A 340 -13.88 -3.01 25.75
N VAL A 341 -13.79 -2.32 24.61
CA VAL A 341 -13.21 -0.97 24.52
C VAL A 341 -13.98 0.06 25.37
N ASP A 342 -15.26 -0.16 25.64
CA ASP A 342 -16.11 0.79 26.35
C ASP A 342 -16.08 0.60 27.87
N THR A 343 -15.80 -0.61 28.34
CA THR A 343 -16.07 -0.99 29.75
C THR A 343 -14.86 -1.57 30.48
N ASP A 344 -13.93 -2.21 29.77
CA ASP A 344 -12.81 -2.88 30.42
C ASP A 344 -11.67 -1.89 30.70
N TYR A 345 -11.12 -1.96 31.91
CA TYR A 345 -9.97 -1.13 32.31
C TYR A 345 -8.63 -1.85 32.14
N GLN A 346 -8.60 -3.17 32.32
CA GLN A 346 -7.36 -3.95 32.36
C GLN A 346 -7.56 -5.37 31.83
N ILE A 347 -6.45 -5.99 31.45
CA ILE A 347 -6.39 -7.41 31.09
C ILE A 347 -5.49 -8.11 32.10
N ASP A 348 -6.01 -9.15 32.77
CA ASP A 348 -5.23 -9.96 33.69
C ASP A 348 -4.48 -11.07 32.93
N LEU A 349 -3.17 -11.15 33.14
CA LEU A 349 -2.24 -12.03 32.46
C LEU A 349 -1.61 -13.01 33.44
N ARG A 350 -1.23 -14.18 32.93
CA ARG A 350 -0.46 -15.20 33.65
C ARG A 350 0.69 -15.78 32.82
N SER A 351 1.13 -15.02 31.82
CA SER A 351 2.13 -15.46 30.84
C SER A 351 3.53 -15.28 31.40
N SER A 352 4.38 -16.28 31.22
CA SER A 352 5.75 -16.28 31.72
C SER A 352 6.75 -16.71 30.66
N GLY A 353 7.87 -16.01 30.56
CA GLY A 353 8.95 -16.32 29.61
C GLY A 353 10.04 -15.28 29.60
N ARG A 354 11.11 -15.55 28.84
CA ARG A 354 12.22 -14.59 28.71
C ARG A 354 11.94 -13.51 27.68
N PHE A 355 11.30 -13.86 26.57
CA PHE A 355 10.89 -12.95 25.52
C PHE A 355 9.36 -12.92 25.47
N LEU A 356 8.79 -11.73 25.58
CA LEU A 356 7.34 -11.53 25.55
C LEU A 356 6.91 -11.16 24.13
N SER A 357 5.72 -11.56 23.75
CA SER A 357 5.10 -11.25 22.47
C SER A 357 3.65 -10.88 22.73
N TYR A 358 3.09 -10.03 21.89
CA TYR A 358 1.65 -9.74 21.92
C TYR A 358 1.10 -9.68 20.50
N ARG A 359 -0.17 -10.05 20.39
CA ARG A 359 -0.98 -9.86 19.18
C ARG A 359 -2.32 -9.29 19.61
N LEU A 360 -2.68 -8.15 19.02
CA LEU A 360 -3.99 -7.54 19.06
C LEU A 360 -4.69 -7.84 17.74
N TYR A 361 -5.94 -8.27 17.77
CA TYR A 361 -6.76 -8.39 16.55
C TYR A 361 -8.22 -8.11 16.83
N CYS A 362 -8.97 -7.78 15.78
CA CYS A 362 -10.42 -7.67 15.83
C CYS A 362 -11.03 -8.67 14.83
N ASP A 363 -12.07 -9.38 15.25
CA ASP A 363 -12.79 -10.34 14.41
C ASP A 363 -13.97 -9.68 13.66
N GLU A 364 -14.49 -8.57 14.18
CA GLU A 364 -15.55 -7.80 13.56
C GLU A 364 -14.98 -6.60 12.78
N PRO A 365 -15.52 -6.28 11.59
CA PRO A 365 -15.26 -5.01 10.92
C PRO A 365 -15.54 -3.85 11.86
N SER A 366 -14.50 -3.12 12.23
CA SER A 366 -14.60 -1.92 13.06
C SER A 366 -13.36 -1.06 12.92
N ASP A 367 -13.57 0.25 13.02
CA ASP A 367 -12.48 1.21 13.08
C ASP A 367 -12.05 1.39 14.55
N PHE A 368 -10.81 1.03 14.83
CA PHE A 368 -10.20 1.21 16.15
C PHE A 368 -8.81 1.84 16.05
N HIS A 369 -8.45 2.56 17.10
CA HIS A 369 -7.14 3.18 17.28
C HIS A 369 -6.47 2.59 18.51
N PHE A 370 -5.28 2.04 18.33
CA PHE A 370 -4.44 1.50 19.40
C PHE A 370 -3.15 2.31 19.46
N SER A 371 -2.99 3.06 20.55
CA SER A 371 -1.85 3.96 20.74
C SER A 371 -0.70 3.28 21.49
N GLY A 372 -1.02 2.39 22.43
CA GLY A 372 -0.04 1.70 23.25
C GLY A 372 -0.69 0.94 24.40
N PHE A 373 0.13 0.53 25.35
CA PHE A 373 -0.33 -0.07 26.60
C PHE A 373 0.75 0.06 27.68
N ASP A 374 0.29 0.06 28.93
CA ASP A 374 1.15 -0.21 30.09
C ASP A 374 1.07 -1.68 30.49
N ALA A 375 2.16 -2.23 31.01
CA ALA A 375 2.22 -3.62 31.45
C ALA A 375 2.89 -3.76 32.82
N ASP A 376 2.28 -4.55 33.69
CA ASP A 376 2.86 -4.97 34.96
C ASP A 376 3.63 -6.28 34.77
N VAL A 377 4.96 -6.16 34.68
CA VAL A 377 5.88 -7.28 34.48
C VAL A 377 6.85 -7.39 35.64
N VAL A 378 6.93 -8.59 36.23
CA VAL A 378 7.87 -8.89 37.32
C VAL A 378 8.90 -9.94 36.89
N ILE A 379 10.13 -9.82 37.40
CA ILE A 379 11.17 -10.83 37.19
C ILE A 379 11.06 -11.90 38.28
N LEU A 380 10.86 -13.14 37.87
CA LEU A 380 10.93 -14.32 38.72
C LEU A 380 12.39 -14.74 38.92
N GLY A 381 12.76 -15.03 40.17
CA GLY A 381 14.09 -15.53 40.53
C GLY A 381 15.14 -14.43 40.69
N ARG A 382 14.95 -13.49 41.62
CA ARG A 382 16.06 -12.70 42.17
C ARG A 382 16.91 -13.59 43.07
N ARG A 383 18.18 -13.78 42.73
CA ARG A 383 19.18 -14.35 43.63
C ARG A 383 20.27 -13.33 43.88
#